data_AF-A0A2S7CWQ1-F1
#
_entry.id   AF-A0A2S7CWQ1-F1
#
_cell.length_a   1.000
_cell.length_b   1.000
_cell.length_c   1.000
_cell.angle_alpha   90.00
_cell.angle_beta   90.00
_cell.angle_gamma   90.00
#
_symmetry.space_group_name_H-M   'P 1'
#
loop_
_entity.id
_entity.type
_entity.pdbx_description
1 polymer ?
#
loop_
_entity_poly.entity_id
_entity_poly.type
_entity_poly.pdbx_seq_one_letter_code
_entity_poly.pdbx_strand_id
1 'polypeptide(L)'
;MSIVMEEEIKRWTARRKSALVLEVIQGKTSISEASRQFDLPPSEIEGWVEDAKRGMENALRAKPEDVREQYERQLKDLQEAYGEAMLELRARKKLSSLLGKDET
;
A
#
# COMPACT_ATOMS: atom_id res chain seq x y z
N MET A 1 8.38 7.31 40.62
CA MET A 1 9.33 7.54 39.51
C MET A 1 9.08 6.47 38.47
N SER A 2 8.28 6.77 37.46
CA SER A 2 8.09 5.88 36.32
C SER A 2 9.24 6.16 35.36
N ILE A 3 10.15 5.20 35.27
CA ILE A 3 11.17 5.07 34.22
C ILE A 3 10.44 4.93 32.89
N VAL A 4 9.97 6.04 32.34
CA VAL A 4 9.80 6.15 30.89
C VAL A 4 11.22 6.29 30.39
N MET A 5 11.86 5.15 30.15
CA MET A 5 13.12 5.15 29.42
C MET A 5 12.79 5.85 28.10
N GLU A 6 13.37 7.03 27.91
CA GLU A 6 13.54 7.65 26.60
C GLU A 6 14.35 6.65 25.78
N GLU A 7 13.68 5.63 25.23
CA GLU A 7 14.28 4.78 24.22
C GLU A 7 14.59 5.70 23.06
N GLU A 8 15.86 6.11 22.99
CA GLU A 8 16.44 6.79 21.84
C GLU A 8 15.95 6.06 20.58
N ILE A 9 15.10 6.75 19.80
CA ILE A 9 14.38 6.12 18.70
C ILE A 9 15.40 5.83 17.60
N LYS A 10 15.95 4.62 17.61
CA LYS A 10 16.92 4.18 16.58
C LYS A 10 16.30 4.05 15.18
N ARG A 11 14.97 3.92 15.09
CA ARG A 11 14.25 3.78 13.81
C ARG A 11 12.81 4.27 13.89
N TRP A 12 12.43 5.09 12.92
CA TRP A 12 11.04 5.47 12.65
C TRP A 12 10.30 4.36 11.90
N THR A 13 9.59 3.52 12.66
CA THR A 13 8.65 2.54 12.10
C THR A 13 7.32 3.20 11.79
N ALA A 14 6.52 2.59 10.91
CA ALA A 14 5.18 3.09 10.56
C ALA A 14 4.30 3.32 11.80
N ARG A 15 4.36 2.43 12.78
CA ARG A 15 3.60 2.53 14.04
C ARG A 15 4.04 3.69 14.93
N ARG A 16 5.34 3.97 15.00
CA ARG A 16 5.86 5.12 15.78
C ARG A 16 5.54 6.43 15.07
N LYS A 17 5.76 6.48 13.75
CA LYS A 17 5.40 7.64 12.91
C LYS A 17 3.92 8.00 13.06
N SER A 18 3.02 7.01 12.96
CA SER A 18 1.59 7.28 13.09
C SER A 18 1.20 7.76 14.49
N ALA A 19 1.81 7.25 15.55
CA ALA A 19 1.57 7.73 16.91
C ALA A 19 1.97 9.21 17.06
N LEU A 20 3.18 9.58 16.62
CA LEU A 20 3.64 10.97 16.68
C LEU A 20 2.73 11.90 15.85
N VAL A 21 2.44 11.52 14.60
CA VAL A 21 1.57 12.30 13.72
C VAL A 21 0.18 12.49 14.31
N LEU A 22 -0.37 11.47 14.98
CA LEU A 22 -1.66 11.57 15.64
C LEU A 22 -1.65 12.55 16.81
N GLU A 23 -0.60 12.56 17.62
CA GLU A 23 -0.43 13.54 18.71
C GLU A 23 -0.35 14.98 18.16
N VAL A 24 0.35 15.17 17.04
CA VAL A 24 0.44 16.46 16.34
C VAL A 24 -0.92 16.91 15.80
N ILE A 25 -1.66 16.03 15.12
CA ILE A 25 -3.00 16.34 14.59
C ILE A 25 -4.00 16.65 15.72
N GLN A 26 -3.88 15.94 16.85
CA GLN A 26 -4.72 16.17 18.04
C GLN A 26 -4.32 17.42 18.84
N GLY A 27 -3.23 18.10 18.48
CA GLY A 27 -2.72 19.28 19.19
C GLY A 27 -2.11 18.98 20.56
N LYS A 28 -1.77 17.72 20.85
CA LYS A 28 -1.13 17.31 22.11
C LYS A 28 0.36 17.66 22.15
N THR A 29 0.97 17.70 20.98
CA THR A 29 2.37 18.07 20.75
C THR A 29 2.41 18.93 19.49
N SER A 30 3.20 20.00 19.50
CA SER A 30 3.47 20.79 18.30
C SER A 30 4.59 20.17 17.46
N ILE A 31 4.66 20.52 16.17
CA ILE A 31 5.77 20.12 15.29
C ILE A 31 7.12 20.55 15.87
N SER A 32 7.18 21.76 16.45
CA SER A 32 8.41 22.29 17.04
C SER A 32 8.83 21.54 18.32
N GLU A 33 7.88 21.09 19.13
CA GLU A 33 8.17 20.26 20.32
C GLU A 33 8.64 18.86 19.90
N ALA A 34 7.93 18.22 18.97
CA ALA A 34 8.31 16.92 18.42
C ALA A 34 9.70 16.96 17.76
N SER A 35 9.98 18.01 17.00
CA SER A 35 11.27 18.21 16.34
C SER A 35 12.42 18.25 17.35
N ARG A 36 12.25 19.00 18.44
CA ARG A 36 13.27 19.07 19.52
C ARG A 36 13.38 17.76 20.30
N GLN A 37 12.25 17.11 20.58
CA GLN A 37 12.21 15.90 21.39
C GLN A 37 12.86 14.71 20.68
N PHE A 38 12.67 14.60 19.37
CA PHE A 38 13.13 13.45 18.58
C PHE A 38 14.27 13.78 17.62
N ASP A 39 14.84 14.98 17.72
CA ASP A 39 15.90 15.51 16.84
C ASP A 39 15.60 15.31 15.34
N LEU A 40 14.34 15.61 14.97
CA LEU A 40 13.86 15.52 13.60
C LEU A 40 13.73 16.91 12.97
N PRO A 41 14.06 17.08 11.68
CA PRO A 41 13.73 18.30 10.96
C PRO A 41 12.21 18.57 11.01
N PRO A 42 11.76 19.81 11.31
CA PRO A 42 10.35 20.16 11.30
C PRO A 42 9.64 19.78 9.99
N SER A 43 10.33 19.97 8.85
CA SER A 43 9.83 19.63 7.51
C SER A 43 9.54 18.14 7.32
N GLU A 44 10.28 17.26 7.99
CA GLU A 44 10.06 15.83 7.93
C GLU A 44 8.76 15.45 8.64
N ILE A 45 8.52 16.01 9.84
CA ILE A 45 7.29 15.81 10.60
C ILE A 45 6.08 16.42 9.84
N GLU A 46 6.25 17.62 9.27
CA GLU A 46 5.23 18.25 8.42
C GLU A 46 4.84 17.36 7.23
N GLY A 47 5.83 16.79 6.53
CA GLY A 47 5.59 15.85 5.44
C GLY A 47 4.78 14.63 5.89
N TRP A 48 5.09 14.07 7.06
CA TRP A 48 4.34 12.93 7.58
C TRP A 48 2.90 13.28 7.95
N VAL A 49 2.67 14.48 8.49
CA VAL A 49 1.33 14.98 8.80
C VAL A 49 0.53 15.20 7.51
N GLU A 50 1.16 15.75 6.47
CA GLU A 50 0.52 15.93 5.16
C GLU A 50 0.16 14.59 4.52
N ASP A 51 1.10 13.63 4.50
CA ASP A 51 0.86 12.26 4.03
C ASP A 51 -0.30 11.59 4.76
N ALA A 52 -0.37 11.72 6.09
CA ALA A 52 -1.45 11.16 6.88
C ALA A 52 -2.80 11.80 6.57
N LYS A 53 -2.85 13.13 6.38
CA LYS A 53 -4.07 13.85 5.98
C LYS A 53 -4.56 13.40 4.60
N ARG A 54 -3.66 13.30 3.61
CA ARG A 54 -3.98 12.76 2.27
C ARG A 54 -4.46 11.30 2.35
N GLY A 55 -3.79 10.47 3.14
CA GLY A 55 -4.18 9.08 3.37
C GLY A 55 -5.58 8.96 3.98
N MET A 56 -5.92 9.82 4.93
CA MET A 56 -7.26 9.89 5.53
C MET A 56 -8.32 10.31 4.52
N GLU A 57 -8.07 11.35 3.72
CA GLU A 57 -8.99 11.77 2.67
C GLU A 57 -9.24 10.66 1.65
N ASN A 58 -8.18 9.99 1.20
CA ASN A 58 -8.28 8.86 0.28
C ASN A 58 -9.06 7.69 0.89
N ALA A 59 -8.85 7.38 2.17
CA ALA A 59 -9.57 6.33 2.87
C ALA A 59 -11.06 6.66 3.06
N LEU A 60 -11.41 7.93 3.25
CA LEU A 60 -12.80 8.39 3.36
C LEU A 60 -13.49 8.49 1.99
N ARG A 61 -12.73 8.74 0.93
CA ARG A 61 -13.22 8.78 -0.46
C ARG A 61 -13.42 7.38 -1.05
N ALA A 62 -12.53 6.45 -0.71
CA ALA A 62 -12.66 5.07 -1.14
C ALA A 62 -13.85 4.44 -0.43
N LYS A 63 -14.90 4.08 -1.20
CA LYS A 63 -15.89 3.12 -0.70
C LYS A 63 -15.22 1.74 -0.70
N PRO A 64 -15.06 1.08 0.46
CA PRO A 64 -14.39 -0.22 0.54
C PRO A 64 -15.02 -1.26 -0.39
N GLU A 65 -16.32 -1.17 -0.61
CA GLU A 65 -17.08 -2.02 -1.53
C GLU A 65 -16.64 -1.79 -3.00
N ASP A 66 -16.47 -0.53 -3.42
CA ASP A 66 -16.05 -0.20 -4.79
C ASP A 66 -14.62 -0.70 -5.08
N VAL A 67 -13.70 -0.59 -4.11
CA VAL A 67 -12.32 -1.03 -4.30
C VAL A 67 -12.24 -2.54 -4.44
N ARG A 68 -12.97 -3.27 -3.57
CA ARG A 68 -13.04 -4.72 -3.65
C ARG A 68 -13.69 -5.18 -4.95
N GLU A 69 -14.80 -4.56 -5.35
CA GLU A 69 -15.50 -4.89 -6.60
C GLU A 69 -14.62 -4.60 -7.83
N GLN A 70 -13.84 -3.52 -7.81
CA GLN A 70 -12.86 -3.23 -8.86
C GLN A 70 -11.79 -4.31 -8.96
N TYR A 71 -11.23 -4.77 -7.84
CA TYR A 71 -10.25 -5.86 -7.85
C TYR A 71 -10.86 -7.19 -8.29
N GLU A 72 -12.06 -7.52 -7.83
CA GLU A 72 -12.78 -8.73 -8.26
C GLU A 72 -13.07 -8.70 -9.77
N ARG A 73 -13.46 -7.54 -10.31
CA ARG A 73 -13.66 -7.35 -11.75
C ARG A 73 -12.36 -7.50 -12.54
N GLN A 74 -11.27 -6.86 -12.10
CA GLN A 74 -9.96 -7.00 -12.74
C GLN A 74 -9.46 -8.45 -12.72
N LEU A 75 -9.66 -9.17 -11.60
CA LEU A 75 -9.33 -10.59 -11.51
C LEU A 75 -10.13 -11.43 -12.50
N LYS A 76 -11.44 -11.16 -12.61
CA LYS A 76 -12.31 -11.86 -13.55
C LYS A 76 -11.90 -11.62 -15.00
N ASP A 77 -11.70 -10.36 -15.40
CA ASP A 77 -11.29 -9.99 -16.76
C ASP A 77 -9.93 -10.63 -17.11
N LEU A 78 -9.00 -10.65 -16.17
CA LEU A 78 -7.70 -11.29 -16.34
C LEU A 78 -7.82 -12.81 -16.47
N GLN A 79 -8.67 -13.45 -15.66
CA GLN A 79 -8.90 -14.88 -15.70
C GLN A 79 -9.57 -15.32 -17.00
N GLU A 80 -10.51 -14.53 -17.53
CA GLU A 80 -11.13 -14.76 -18.84
C GLU A 80 -10.11 -14.66 -19.97
N ALA A 81 -9.32 -13.58 -20.03
CA ALA A 81 -8.28 -13.40 -21.05
C ALA A 81 -7.21 -14.52 -20.99
N TYR A 82 -6.81 -14.93 -19.78
CA TYR A 82 -5.89 -16.05 -19.61
C TYR A 82 -6.50 -17.38 -20.08
N GLY A 83 -7.79 -17.61 -19.78
CA GLY A 83 -8.54 -18.77 -20.24
C GLY A 83 -8.62 -18.86 -21.76
N GLU A 84 -8.94 -17.75 -22.42
CA GLU A 84 -8.97 -17.65 -23.89
C GLU A 84 -7.60 -17.96 -24.50
N ALA A 85 -6.53 -17.33 -24.00
CA ALA A 85 -5.17 -17.58 -24.48
C ALA A 85 -4.75 -19.06 -24.31
N MET A 86 -5.14 -19.69 -23.20
CA MET A 86 -4.87 -21.12 -22.96
C MET A 86 -5.65 -22.04 -23.90
N LEU A 87 -6.89 -21.70 -24.24
CA LEU A 87 -7.69 -22.43 -25.23
C LEU A 87 -7.08 -22.30 -26.62
N GLU A 88 -6.67 -21.09 -27.02
CA GLU A 88 -6.00 -20.86 -28.30
C GLU A 88 -4.68 -21.65 -28.39
N LEU A 89 -3.88 -21.64 -27.32
CA LEU A 89 -2.64 -22.43 -27.25
C LEU A 89 -2.92 -23.93 -27.40
N ARG A 90 -3.94 -24.47 -26.73
CA ARG A 90 -4.33 -25.88 -26.88
C ARG A 90 -4.78 -26.20 -28.30
N ALA A 91 -5.60 -25.34 -28.91
CA ALA A 91 -6.06 -25.52 -30.28
C ALA A 91 -4.89 -25.54 -31.27
N ARG A 92 -3.95 -24.60 -31.14
CA ARG A 92 -2.73 -24.55 -31.97
C ARG A 92 -1.87 -25.81 -31.80
N LYS A 93 -1.65 -26.27 -30.56
CA LYS A 93 -0.92 -27.52 -30.30
C LYS A 93 -1.62 -28.73 -30.92
N LYS A 94 -2.94 -28.83 -30.78
CA LYS A 94 -3.72 -29.94 -31.37
C LYS A 94 -3.63 -29.93 -32.89
N LEU A 95 -3.72 -28.75 -33.52
CA LEU A 95 -3.57 -28.60 -34.96
C LEU A 95 -2.15 -28.99 -35.43
N SER A 96 -1.10 -28.58 -34.71
CA SER A 96 0.29 -28.98 -35.02
C SER A 96 0.45 -30.51 -35.06
N SER A 97 -0.04 -31.17 -34.02
CA SER A 97 -0.02 -32.64 -33.91
C SER A 97 -0.81 -33.32 -35.03
N LEU A 98 -2.00 -32.81 -35.39
CA LEU A 98 -2.79 -33.35 -36.50
C LEU A 98 -2.14 -33.15 -37.87
N LEU A 99 -1.35 -32.09 -38.04
CA LEU A 99 -0.61 -31.80 -39.27
C LEU A 99 0.74 -32.52 -39.35
N GLY A 100 1.08 -33.36 -38.36
CA GLY A 100 2.36 -34.10 -38.34
C GLY A 100 3.59 -33.21 -38.22
N LYS A 101 3.43 -31.95 -37.81
CA LYS A 101 4.54 -30.98 -37.70
C LYS A 101 5.44 -31.20 -36.48
N ASP A 102 5.12 -32.19 -35.65
CA ASP A 102 5.89 -32.55 -34.46
C ASP A 102 6.96 -33.64 -34.74
N GLU A 103 7.11 -34.13 -35.98
CA GLU A 103 8.05 -35.22 -36.37
C GLU A 103 9.36 -34.77 -37.07
N THR A 104 9.76 -33.50 -36.96
CA THR A 104 11.11 -33.02 -37.37
C THR A 104 11.70 -32.14 -36.30
#